data_AF-M5C2R8-F1
#
_entry.id   AF-M5C2R8-F1
#
_cell.length_a   1.000
_cell.length_b   1.000
_cell.length_c   1.000
_cell.angle_alpha   90.00
_cell.angle_beta   90.00
_cell.angle_gamma   90.00
#
_symmetry.space_group_name_H-M   'P 1'
#
loop_
_entity.id
_entity.type
_entity.pdbx_description
1 polymer ?
#
loop_
_entity_poly.entity_id
_entity_poly.type
_entity_poly.pdbx_seq_one_letter_code
_entity_poly.pdbx_strand_id
1 'polypeptide(L)'
;MFERKNQGILSEHYAKLIDHEDNDVDQDDDFITLKRADHDLPGDEARPTQQSTLLNKVDHEDISQRKLKIGQSKRAMLKYKSGGTKLVFDDEGGAHPLYEMQDDTAFQQEAGGDVIGAGKLYADQVRTKMRDEDVLDKQEARDKKKEKKRKRKAQEQEAQGAGATVLAPDADDDGYISPDFGSLLSDADDDDSPVYRPNKKAKPRPNAPEASKRLLVEDEEAIALKMLRGEV
;
A
#
# COMPACT_ATOMS: atom_id res chain seq x y z
N MET A 1 -38.05 26.13 4.36
CA MET A 1 -37.90 27.27 5.28
C MET A 1 -36.71 26.96 6.17
N PHE A 2 -35.55 27.57 5.91
CA PHE A 2 -34.36 27.37 6.73
C PHE A 2 -34.45 28.32 7.93
N GLU A 3 -34.75 27.76 9.10
CA GLU A 3 -34.68 28.47 10.37
C GLU A 3 -33.24 28.96 10.59
N ARG A 4 -32.98 30.24 10.31
CA ARG A 4 -31.78 30.93 10.75
C ARG A 4 -31.87 31.13 12.28
N LYS A 5 -31.58 30.07 13.04
CA LYS A 5 -31.16 30.19 14.43
C LYS A 5 -29.69 30.53 14.43
N ASN A 6 -29.37 31.75 14.85
CA ASN A 6 -28.07 32.28 15.34
C ASN A 6 -27.82 33.71 14.85
N GLN A 7 -28.78 34.62 15.03
CA GLN A 7 -28.53 36.06 14.89
C GLN A 7 -28.22 36.77 16.22
N GLY A 8 -28.40 36.12 17.38
CA GLY A 8 -28.22 36.76 18.70
C GLY A 8 -26.90 36.44 19.42
N ILE A 9 -26.19 35.36 19.04
CA ILE A 9 -25.05 34.86 19.85
C ILE A 9 -23.84 35.79 19.77
N LEU A 10 -23.66 36.52 18.66
CA LEU A 10 -22.52 37.44 18.49
C LEU A 10 -22.78 38.85 19.05
N SER A 11 -24.05 39.25 19.21
CA SER A 11 -24.40 40.59 19.71
C SER A 11 -24.26 40.72 21.24
N GLU A 12 -24.50 39.64 21.99
CA GLU A 12 -24.41 39.65 23.47
C GLU A 12 -22.98 39.88 23.98
N HIS A 13 -21.97 39.43 23.22
CA HIS A 13 -20.56 39.64 23.55
C HIS A 13 -20.04 41.00 23.05
N TYR A 14 -20.61 41.55 21.97
CA TYR A 14 -20.21 42.86 21.45
C TYR A 14 -20.71 44.00 22.33
N ALA A 15 -21.91 43.89 22.90
CA ALA A 15 -22.43 44.85 23.88
C ALA A 15 -21.64 44.87 25.19
N LYS A 16 -20.91 43.80 25.52
CA LYS A 16 -20.01 43.72 26.70
C LYS A 16 -18.61 44.29 26.44
N LEU A 17 -18.22 44.47 25.17
CA LEU A 17 -16.95 45.07 24.79
C LEU A 17 -17.04 46.58 24.59
N ILE A 18 -18.26 47.10 24.44
CA ILE A 18 -18.52 48.54 24.46
C ILE A 18 -18.77 48.90 25.92
N ASP A 19 -17.69 48.96 26.68
CA ASP A 19 -17.70 49.52 28.02
C ASP A 19 -17.86 51.05 27.88
N HIS A 20 -18.96 51.58 28.42
CA HIS A 20 -19.18 53.01 28.52
C HIS A 20 -18.68 53.47 29.89
N GLU A 21 -17.37 53.53 30.06
CA GLU A 21 -16.73 54.22 31.19
C GLU A 21 -15.92 55.40 30.67
N ASP A 22 -16.65 56.46 30.33
CA ASP A 22 -16.22 57.81 30.69
C ASP A 22 -16.23 57.87 32.23
N ASN A 23 -15.09 57.66 32.87
CA ASN A 23 -14.88 58.02 34.27
C ASN A 23 -13.49 58.63 34.41
N ASP A 24 -13.51 59.96 34.32
CA ASP A 24 -12.63 60.94 34.94
C ASP A 24 -11.31 60.40 35.53
N VAL A 25 -10.25 60.73 34.80
CA VAL A 25 -8.94 61.07 35.36
C VAL A 25 -9.15 62.11 36.47
N ASP A 26 -8.83 61.73 37.72
CA ASP A 26 -8.19 62.56 38.76
C ASP A 26 -8.50 61.98 40.16
N GLN A 27 -7.52 61.33 40.79
CA GLN A 27 -6.98 61.74 42.10
C GLN A 27 -5.98 60.72 42.65
N ASP A 28 -4.90 61.29 43.14
CA ASP A 28 -3.72 60.66 43.70
C ASP A 28 -3.98 59.95 45.04
N ASP A 29 -3.03 59.08 45.39
CA ASP A 29 -2.64 58.69 46.75
C ASP A 29 -3.59 57.81 47.59
N ASP A 30 -3.72 56.53 47.22
CA ASP A 30 -3.86 55.43 48.20
C ASP A 30 -3.47 54.06 47.59
N PHE A 31 -2.18 53.75 47.61
CA PHE A 31 -1.64 52.44 47.20
C PHE A 31 -1.99 51.40 48.28
N ILE A 32 -3.00 50.56 48.01
CA ILE A 32 -3.44 49.47 48.90
C ILE A 32 -2.27 48.51 49.17
N THR A 33 -1.69 48.59 50.37
CA THR A 33 -0.76 47.57 50.86
C THR A 33 -1.57 46.42 51.47
N LEU A 34 -2.05 45.52 50.59
CA LEU A 34 -2.60 44.23 51.02
C LEU A 34 -1.52 43.46 51.78
N LYS A 35 -1.64 43.37 53.11
CA LYS A 35 -0.87 42.42 53.91
C LYS A 35 -1.20 41.03 53.40
N ARG A 36 -0.25 40.42 52.68
CA ARG A 36 -0.34 39.05 52.20
C ARG A 36 -0.59 38.15 53.41
N ALA A 37 -1.81 37.65 53.57
CA ALA A 37 -2.05 36.49 54.42
C ALA A 37 -1.34 35.32 53.74
N ASP A 38 -0.58 34.54 54.50
CA ASP A 38 0.14 33.38 53.99
C ASP A 38 -0.80 32.49 53.17
N HIS A 39 -0.61 32.50 51.86
CA HIS A 39 -1.29 31.62 50.92
C HIS A 39 -0.46 30.35 50.78
N ASP A 40 -0.27 29.62 51.88
CA ASP A 40 0.13 28.22 51.81
C ASP A 40 -1.09 27.43 51.33
N LEU A 41 -1.07 27.05 50.05
CA LEU A 41 -1.97 26.03 49.54
C LEU A 41 -1.59 24.71 50.24
N PRO A 42 -2.53 24.00 50.89
CA PRO A 42 -2.25 22.68 51.45
C PRO A 42 -2.00 21.71 50.29
N GLY A 43 -0.74 21.58 49.90
CA GLY A 43 -0.30 20.89 48.69
C GLY A 43 1.08 21.32 48.17
N ASP A 44 1.63 22.44 48.68
CA ASP A 44 3.01 22.87 48.38
C ASP A 44 4.02 22.37 49.44
N GLU A 45 3.79 21.18 50.00
CA GLU A 45 4.91 20.40 50.52
C GLU A 45 5.72 19.93 49.31
N ALA A 46 6.78 20.68 49.01
CA ALA A 46 7.98 20.24 48.31
C ALA A 46 7.77 19.00 47.44
N ARG A 47 7.26 19.20 46.21
CA ARG A 47 7.54 18.20 45.16
C ARG A 47 9.06 18.17 45.04
N PRO A 48 9.73 17.12 45.55
CA PRO A 48 11.16 17.10 45.44
C PRO A 48 11.43 17.07 43.95
N THR A 49 12.37 17.91 43.52
CA THR A 49 13.00 17.81 42.21
C THR A 49 13.72 16.46 42.15
N GLN A 50 12.96 15.36 42.08
CA GLN A 50 13.48 14.01 41.98
C GLN A 50 13.84 13.80 40.53
N GLN A 51 15.11 14.07 40.30
CA GLN A 51 15.96 13.28 39.42
C GLN A 51 15.40 11.86 39.22
N SER A 52 14.79 11.65 38.06
CA SER A 52 15.09 10.56 37.12
C SER A 52 15.20 9.10 37.59
N THR A 53 14.69 8.68 38.76
CA THR A 53 14.79 7.26 39.18
C THR A 53 13.49 6.57 39.59
N LEU A 54 12.32 7.05 39.15
CA LEU A 54 11.04 6.37 39.38
C LEU A 54 10.18 6.32 38.11
N LEU A 55 10.61 5.52 37.14
CA LEU A 55 9.87 5.28 35.89
C LEU A 55 8.55 4.48 36.06
N ASN A 56 8.20 4.06 37.27
CA ASN A 56 7.11 3.08 37.50
C ASN A 56 5.93 3.59 38.34
N LYS A 57 5.88 4.87 38.70
CA LYS A 57 4.72 5.45 39.38
C LYS A 57 4.33 6.77 38.71
N VAL A 58 3.75 6.65 37.52
CA VAL A 58 2.93 7.73 36.98
C VAL A 58 1.61 7.63 37.74
N ASP A 59 1.37 8.55 38.67
CA ASP A 59 0.10 8.64 39.37
C ASP A 59 -1.01 8.80 38.32
N HIS A 60 -1.99 7.89 38.34
CA HIS A 60 -3.06 7.82 37.34
C HIS A 60 -3.98 9.06 37.33
N GLU A 61 -3.82 9.94 38.31
CA GLU A 61 -4.54 11.22 38.45
C GLU A 61 -4.08 12.25 37.39
N ASP A 62 -2.81 12.22 36.97
CA ASP A 62 -2.23 13.22 36.04
C ASP A 62 -2.35 12.81 34.55
N ILE A 63 -2.89 11.63 34.24
CA ILE A 63 -3.05 11.14 32.87
C ILE A 63 -4.46 11.42 32.34
N SER A 64 -4.52 12.13 31.20
CA SER A 64 -5.80 12.39 30.54
C SER A 64 -6.52 11.09 30.15
N GLN A 65 -7.87 11.12 30.18
CA GLN A 65 -8.73 9.99 29.78
C GLN A 65 -8.38 9.45 28.37
N ARG A 66 -7.89 10.33 27.48
CA ARG A 66 -7.41 9.94 26.15
C ARG A 66 -6.15 9.07 26.22
N LYS A 67 -5.17 9.41 27.07
CA LYS A 67 -3.94 8.62 27.26
C LYS A 67 -4.25 7.27 27.90
N LEU A 68 -5.15 7.22 28.87
CA LEU A 68 -5.65 5.97 29.45
C LEU A 68 -6.26 5.05 28.39
N LYS A 69 -7.14 5.58 27.54
CA LYS A 69 -7.77 4.82 26.44
C LYS A 69 -6.76 4.33 25.40
N ILE A 70 -5.70 5.09 25.15
CA ILE A 70 -4.58 4.68 24.28
C ILE A 70 -3.80 3.52 24.92
N GLY A 71 -3.55 3.59 26.23
CA GLY A 71 -2.83 2.55 26.97
C GLY A 71 -3.60 1.25 27.16
N GLN A 72 -4.93 1.31 27.19
CA GLN A 72 -5.82 0.16 27.42
C GLN A 72 -5.82 -0.89 26.30
N SER A 73 -5.45 -0.53 25.06
CA SER A 73 -5.46 -1.49 23.95
C SER A 73 -4.13 -1.56 23.21
N LYS A 74 -3.64 -2.79 23.00
CA LYS A 74 -2.44 -3.06 22.19
C LYS A 74 -2.53 -2.42 20.79
N ARG A 75 -3.74 -2.36 20.23
CA ARG A 75 -4.04 -1.72 18.94
C ARG A 75 -3.92 -0.20 18.98
N ALA A 76 -4.37 0.47 20.04
CA ALA A 76 -4.20 1.91 20.16
C ALA A 76 -2.73 2.29 20.43
N MET A 77 -2.02 1.49 21.23
CA MET A 77 -0.57 1.63 21.41
C MET A 77 0.20 1.47 20.09
N LEU A 78 -0.23 0.58 19.19
CA LEU A 78 0.47 0.33 17.92
C LEU A 78 0.54 1.56 17.01
N LYS A 79 -0.40 2.51 17.13
CA LYS A 79 -0.38 3.77 16.36
C LYS A 79 0.77 4.69 16.74
N TYR A 80 1.26 4.57 17.97
CA TYR A 80 2.36 5.37 18.52
C TYR A 80 3.69 4.62 18.50
N LYS A 81 3.67 3.33 18.15
CA LYS A 81 4.88 2.55 17.90
C LYS A 81 5.31 2.76 16.45
N SER A 82 6.62 2.73 16.21
CA SER A 82 7.15 2.67 14.84
C SER A 82 6.54 1.47 14.12
N GLY A 83 6.29 1.62 12.81
CA GLY A 83 5.80 0.51 11.99
C GLY A 83 6.72 -0.72 12.13
N GLY A 84 6.13 -1.92 12.06
CA GLY A 84 6.94 -3.14 12.07
C GLY A 84 7.85 -3.19 10.85
N THR A 85 9.12 -3.51 11.06
CA THR A 85 10.07 -3.77 9.97
C THR A 85 9.87 -5.20 9.45
N LYS A 86 9.97 -5.38 8.14
CA LYS A 86 9.99 -6.72 7.54
C LYS A 86 11.42 -7.24 7.63
N LEU A 87 11.60 -8.36 8.32
CA LEU A 87 12.88 -9.04 8.48
C LEU A 87 12.88 -10.34 7.66
N VAL A 88 14.00 -10.64 7.03
CA VAL A 88 14.33 -11.90 6.36
C VAL A 88 15.40 -12.57 7.20
N PHE A 89 15.32 -13.89 7.37
CA PHE A 89 16.33 -14.65 8.09
C PHE A 89 17.22 -15.34 7.08
N ASP A 90 18.52 -15.11 7.21
CA ASP A 90 19.53 -15.77 6.38
C ASP A 90 19.75 -17.21 6.87
N ASP A 91 20.48 -18.01 6.09
CA ASP A 91 20.74 -19.43 6.40
C ASP A 91 21.50 -19.63 7.72
N GLU A 92 22.21 -18.61 8.19
CA GLU A 92 22.89 -18.57 9.50
C GLU A 92 21.96 -18.19 10.66
N GLY A 93 20.68 -17.88 10.37
CA GLY A 93 19.67 -17.48 11.36
C GLY A 93 19.74 -16.01 11.78
N GLY A 94 20.60 -15.21 11.15
CA GLY A 94 20.67 -13.76 11.33
C GLY A 94 19.46 -13.05 10.72
N ALA A 95 18.90 -12.05 11.40
CA ALA A 95 17.76 -11.29 10.92
C ALA A 95 18.21 -10.03 10.17
N HIS A 96 17.91 -9.96 8.88
CA HIS A 96 18.22 -8.84 7.99
C HIS A 96 16.95 -8.07 7.60
N PRO A 97 16.97 -6.72 7.58
CA PRO A 97 15.84 -5.96 7.07
C PRO A 97 15.66 -6.21 5.56
N LEU A 98 14.40 -6.37 5.11
CA LEU A 98 14.10 -6.63 3.69
C LEU A 98 14.64 -5.56 2.73
N TYR A 99 14.73 -4.31 3.22
CA TYR A 99 15.30 -3.18 2.49
C TYR A 99 16.49 -2.66 3.27
N GLU A 100 17.66 -3.23 3.03
CA GLU A 100 18.93 -2.77 3.58
C GLU A 100 19.64 -1.87 2.55
N MET A 101 20.21 -0.75 3.00
CA MET A 101 21.15 0.01 2.20
C MET A 101 22.55 -0.44 2.60
N GLN A 102 23.35 -0.88 1.63
CA GLN A 102 24.75 -1.20 1.87
C GLN A 102 25.49 0.07 2.30
N ASP A 103 26.36 -0.04 3.31
CA ASP A 103 27.20 1.07 3.75
C ASP A 103 28.16 1.51 2.63
N ASP A 104 28.34 2.82 2.47
CA ASP A 104 29.21 3.42 1.45
C ASP A 104 30.66 2.89 1.53
N THR A 105 31.14 2.59 2.74
CA THR A 105 32.50 2.07 2.96
C THR A 105 32.64 0.62 2.50
N ALA A 106 31.63 -0.21 2.75
CA ALA A 106 31.57 -1.60 2.28
C ALA A 106 31.45 -1.64 0.76
N PHE A 107 30.60 -0.78 0.19
CA PHE A 107 30.45 -0.64 -1.26
C PHE A 107 31.76 -0.20 -1.93
N GLN A 108 32.49 0.75 -1.34
CA GLN A 108 33.80 1.18 -1.86
C GLN A 108 34.86 0.08 -1.81
N GLN A 109 34.84 -0.79 -0.80
CA GLN A 109 35.76 -1.93 -0.70
C GLN A 109 35.45 -3.01 -1.75
N GLU A 110 34.16 -3.30 -1.98
CA GLU A 110 33.73 -4.34 -2.91
C GLU A 110 33.80 -3.90 -4.38
N ALA A 111 33.25 -2.72 -4.69
CA ALA A 111 33.15 -2.19 -6.05
C ALA A 111 34.29 -1.22 -6.42
N GLY A 112 35.23 -0.95 -5.51
CA GLY A 112 36.33 -0.01 -5.74
C GLY A 112 35.88 1.43 -6.01
N GLY A 113 34.59 1.75 -5.76
CA GLY A 113 33.97 3.02 -6.10
C GLY A 113 33.50 3.16 -7.57
N ASP A 114 33.63 2.13 -8.42
CA ASP A 114 33.10 2.17 -9.79
C ASP A 114 31.63 1.72 -9.85
N VAL A 115 30.73 2.70 -9.64
CA VAL A 115 29.27 2.51 -9.72
C VAL A 115 28.84 2.03 -11.11
N ILE A 116 29.52 2.47 -12.17
CA ILE A 116 29.13 2.16 -13.55
C ILE A 116 29.49 0.71 -13.88
N GLY A 117 30.68 0.27 -13.48
CA GLY A 117 31.12 -1.13 -13.59
C GLY A 117 30.20 -2.08 -12.84
N ALA A 118 29.90 -1.79 -11.57
CA ALA A 118 28.97 -2.57 -10.76
C ALA A 118 27.58 -2.66 -11.40
N GLY A 119 27.06 -1.54 -11.92
CA GLY A 119 25.77 -1.51 -12.62
C GLY A 119 25.74 -2.37 -13.88
N LYS A 120 26.83 -2.42 -14.65
CA LYS A 120 26.95 -3.30 -15.84
C LYS A 120 26.96 -4.77 -15.46
N LEU A 121 27.75 -5.14 -14.44
CA LEU A 121 27.81 -6.52 -13.95
C LEU A 121 26.45 -6.99 -13.46
N TYR A 122 25.74 -6.16 -12.69
CA TYR A 122 24.38 -6.47 -12.25
C TYR A 122 23.41 -6.62 -13.44
N ALA A 123 23.46 -5.71 -14.42
CA ALA A 123 22.63 -5.81 -15.61
C ALA A 123 22.89 -7.10 -16.40
N ASP A 124 24.14 -7.53 -16.50
CA ASP A 124 24.51 -8.77 -17.18
C ASP A 124 24.05 -10.01 -16.39
N GLN A 125 24.15 -10.00 -15.05
CA GLN A 125 23.59 -11.06 -14.21
C GLN A 125 22.07 -11.18 -14.36
N VAL A 126 21.35 -10.05 -14.31
CA VAL A 126 19.90 -10.03 -14.53
C VAL A 126 19.55 -10.55 -15.93
N ARG A 127 20.31 -10.16 -16.96
CA ARG A 127 20.13 -10.69 -18.31
C ARG A 127 20.36 -12.19 -18.40
N THR A 128 21.35 -12.73 -17.68
CA THR A 128 21.59 -14.19 -17.66
C THR A 128 20.44 -14.93 -17.01
N LYS A 129 19.96 -14.47 -15.84
CA LYS A 129 18.79 -15.07 -15.17
C LYS A 129 17.55 -15.07 -16.05
N MET A 130 17.29 -13.95 -16.72
CA MET A 130 16.16 -13.83 -17.66
C MET A 130 16.28 -14.81 -18.83
N ARG A 131 17.49 -14.98 -19.39
CA ARG A 131 17.72 -15.96 -20.47
C ARG A 131 17.50 -17.40 -20.02
N ASP A 132 17.89 -17.74 -18.80
CA ASP A 132 17.72 -19.07 -18.24
C ASP A 132 16.22 -19.36 -18.04
N GLU A 133 15.47 -18.41 -17.49
CA GLU A 133 14.01 -18.48 -17.36
C GLU A 133 13.31 -18.63 -18.72
N ASP A 134 13.70 -17.84 -19.74
CA ASP A 134 13.16 -17.96 -21.11
C ASP A 134 13.39 -19.36 -21.71
N VAL A 135 14.54 -19.96 -21.42
CA VAL A 135 14.85 -21.33 -21.87
C VAL A 135 13.98 -22.35 -21.13
N LEU A 136 13.77 -22.19 -19.82
CA LEU A 136 12.88 -23.06 -19.04
C LEU A 136 11.43 -22.97 -19.55
N ASP A 137 10.89 -21.77 -19.75
CA ASP A 137 9.55 -21.56 -20.29
C ASP A 137 9.38 -22.21 -21.67
N LYS A 138 10.41 -22.09 -22.52
CA LYS A 138 10.43 -22.73 -23.83
C LYS A 138 10.47 -24.25 -23.75
N GLN A 139 11.18 -24.81 -22.77
CA GLN A 139 11.21 -26.26 -22.52
C GLN A 139 9.86 -26.76 -22.03
N GLU A 140 9.27 -26.09 -21.02
CA GLU A 140 7.94 -26.41 -20.53
C GLU A 140 6.88 -26.38 -21.63
N ALA A 141 6.89 -25.35 -22.48
CA ALA A 141 5.95 -25.24 -23.60
C ALA A 141 6.14 -26.38 -24.62
N ARG A 142 7.39 -26.79 -24.86
CA ARG A 142 7.69 -27.94 -25.74
C ARG A 142 7.22 -29.25 -25.13
N ASP A 143 7.42 -29.44 -23.84
CA ASP A 143 7.07 -30.69 -23.17
C ASP A 143 5.56 -30.81 -22.98
N LYS A 144 4.85 -29.73 -22.66
CA LYS A 144 3.37 -29.66 -22.72
C LYS A 144 2.86 -30.02 -24.12
N LYS A 145 3.48 -29.51 -25.19
CA LYS A 145 3.11 -29.87 -26.58
C LYS A 145 3.37 -31.34 -26.91
N LYS A 146 4.52 -31.89 -26.50
CA LYS A 146 4.85 -33.30 -26.70
C LYS A 146 3.92 -34.22 -25.92
N GLU A 147 3.58 -33.86 -24.68
CA GLU A 147 2.65 -34.61 -23.84
C GLU A 147 1.25 -34.61 -24.44
N LYS A 148 0.73 -33.44 -24.87
CA LYS A 148 -0.54 -33.36 -25.62
C LYS A 148 -0.50 -34.24 -26.88
N LYS A 149 0.59 -34.22 -27.66
CA LYS A 149 0.75 -35.09 -28.83
C LYS A 149 0.80 -36.57 -28.47
N ARG A 150 1.49 -36.95 -27.39
CA ARG A 150 1.56 -38.34 -26.91
C ARG A 150 0.20 -38.82 -26.42
N LYS A 151 -0.54 -37.99 -25.69
CA LYS A 151 -1.91 -38.28 -25.23
C LYS A 151 -2.85 -38.48 -26.42
N ARG A 152 -2.84 -37.57 -27.40
CA ARG A 152 -3.64 -37.71 -28.63
C ARG A 152 -3.30 -38.99 -29.39
N LYS A 153 -2.02 -39.29 -29.56
CA LYS A 153 -1.58 -40.52 -30.24
C LYS A 153 -1.98 -41.79 -29.47
N ALA A 154 -1.90 -41.78 -28.14
CA ALA A 154 -2.32 -42.91 -27.31
C ALA A 154 -3.83 -43.13 -27.39
N GLN A 155 -4.63 -42.06 -27.33
CA GLN A 155 -6.08 -42.12 -27.49
C GLN A 155 -6.50 -42.62 -28.87
N GLU A 156 -5.81 -42.17 -29.93
CA GLU A 156 -6.06 -42.67 -31.30
C GLU A 156 -5.65 -44.14 -31.45
N GLN A 157 -4.53 -44.56 -30.84
CA GLN A 157 -4.09 -45.95 -30.85
C GLN A 157 -5.00 -46.86 -30.02
N GLU A 158 -5.57 -46.37 -28.91
CA GLU A 158 -6.61 -47.06 -28.17
C GLU A 158 -7.91 -47.14 -28.97
N ALA A 159 -8.32 -46.07 -29.66
CA ALA A 159 -9.49 -46.09 -30.55
C ALA A 159 -9.31 -46.97 -31.82
N GLN A 160 -8.08 -47.11 -32.33
CA GLN A 160 -7.75 -48.02 -33.44
C GLN A 160 -7.50 -49.46 -32.99
N GLY A 161 -6.96 -49.66 -31.78
CA GLY A 161 -6.71 -50.97 -31.17
C GLY A 161 -7.97 -51.59 -30.56
N ALA A 162 -8.89 -50.77 -30.05
CA ALA A 162 -10.27 -51.11 -29.78
C ALA A 162 -11.06 -50.99 -31.10
N GLY A 163 -10.76 -51.88 -32.04
CA GLY A 163 -11.50 -51.94 -33.31
C GLY A 163 -13.00 -51.95 -33.06
N ALA A 164 -13.71 -50.99 -33.62
CA ALA A 164 -15.11 -51.08 -34.05
C ALA A 164 -16.07 -51.86 -33.12
N THR A 165 -15.98 -51.73 -31.80
CA THR A 165 -17.17 -51.94 -30.96
C THR A 165 -18.01 -50.70 -31.08
N VAL A 166 -18.78 -50.65 -32.18
CA VAL A 166 -20.07 -49.97 -32.21
C VAL A 166 -20.84 -50.53 -31.02
N LEU A 167 -20.77 -49.82 -29.89
CA LEU A 167 -21.76 -49.95 -28.84
C LEU A 167 -23.08 -49.63 -29.53
N ALA A 168 -23.84 -50.70 -29.81
CA ALA A 168 -25.22 -50.58 -30.19
C ALA A 168 -25.89 -49.65 -29.17
N PRO A 169 -26.66 -48.63 -29.60
CA PRO A 169 -27.51 -47.93 -28.66
C PRO A 169 -28.46 -48.98 -28.08
N ASP A 170 -28.31 -49.28 -26.80
CA ASP A 170 -29.27 -50.09 -26.06
C ASP A 170 -30.63 -49.43 -26.23
N ALA A 171 -31.54 -50.20 -26.82
CA ALA A 171 -32.87 -49.78 -27.24
C ALA A 171 -33.85 -49.79 -26.04
N ASP A 172 -33.47 -49.12 -24.95
CA ASP A 172 -34.39 -48.78 -23.87
C ASP A 172 -34.57 -47.25 -23.89
N ASP A 173 -35.56 -46.85 -24.68
CA ASP A 173 -36.06 -45.48 -24.85
C ASP A 173 -36.76 -44.99 -23.57
N ASP A 174 -35.95 -44.74 -22.53
CA ASP A 174 -36.34 -43.81 -21.47
C ASP A 174 -36.11 -42.42 -22.05
N GLY A 175 -37.20 -41.67 -22.32
CA GLY A 175 -37.23 -40.38 -23.04
C GLY A 175 -36.45 -39.20 -22.42
N TYR A 176 -35.32 -39.46 -21.77
CA TYR A 176 -34.35 -38.52 -21.29
C TYR A 176 -33.38 -38.17 -22.42
N ILE A 177 -33.66 -37.05 -23.10
CA ILE A 177 -32.70 -36.42 -24.00
C ILE A 177 -31.59 -35.83 -23.11
N SER A 178 -30.48 -36.55 -22.97
CA SER A 178 -29.26 -35.98 -22.39
C SER A 178 -28.89 -34.75 -23.23
N PRO A 179 -28.72 -33.56 -22.63
CA PRO A 179 -28.23 -32.41 -23.37
C PRO A 179 -26.94 -32.78 -24.11
N ASP A 180 -26.81 -32.36 -25.36
CA ASP A 180 -25.63 -32.61 -26.18
C ASP A 180 -24.42 -31.83 -25.62
N PHE A 181 -23.71 -32.44 -24.68
CA PHE A 181 -22.45 -31.93 -24.13
C PHE A 181 -21.25 -32.23 -25.05
N GLY A 182 -21.44 -33.00 -26.14
CA GLY A 182 -20.38 -33.34 -27.09
C GLY A 182 -19.84 -32.11 -27.81
N SER A 183 -20.71 -31.16 -28.13
CA SER A 183 -20.35 -29.86 -28.71
C SER A 183 -19.56 -28.98 -27.72
N LEU A 184 -19.87 -29.04 -26.42
CA LEU A 184 -19.26 -28.21 -25.37
C LEU A 184 -17.84 -28.66 -24.99
N LEU A 185 -17.55 -29.97 -25.10
CA LEU A 185 -16.21 -30.50 -24.82
C LEU A 185 -15.28 -30.43 -26.04
N SER A 186 -15.82 -30.37 -27.26
CA SER A 186 -15.02 -30.23 -28.48
C SER A 186 -14.53 -28.80 -28.73
N ASP A 187 -15.24 -27.79 -28.20
CA ASP A 187 -14.95 -26.37 -28.43
C ASP A 187 -14.13 -25.75 -27.28
N ALA A 188 -14.02 -26.43 -26.14
CA ALA A 188 -13.28 -25.94 -24.97
C ALA A 188 -11.74 -26.11 -25.05
N ASP A 189 -11.23 -26.79 -26.08
CA ASP A 189 -9.80 -27.15 -26.20
C ASP A 189 -9.02 -26.31 -27.22
N ASP A 190 -9.67 -25.34 -27.90
CA ASP A 190 -9.06 -24.53 -28.98
C ASP A 190 -9.01 -23.01 -28.71
N ASP A 191 -9.48 -22.53 -27.55
CA ASP A 191 -9.43 -21.10 -27.21
C ASP A 191 -8.38 -20.79 -26.13
N ASP A 192 -7.11 -20.99 -26.48
CA ASP A 192 -5.95 -20.42 -25.78
C ASP A 192 -5.68 -18.99 -26.32
N SER A 193 -6.73 -18.22 -26.61
CA SER A 193 -6.59 -16.78 -26.83
C SER A 193 -6.32 -16.10 -25.48
N PRO A 194 -5.33 -15.19 -25.39
CA PRO A 194 -5.08 -14.48 -24.15
C PRO A 194 -6.34 -13.69 -23.81
N VAL A 195 -7.07 -14.12 -22.77
CA VAL A 195 -8.21 -13.40 -22.22
C VAL A 195 -7.77 -11.97 -21.94
N TYR A 196 -8.09 -11.05 -22.84
CA TYR A 196 -7.78 -9.63 -22.72
C TYR A 196 -8.67 -9.09 -21.60
N ARG A 197 -8.19 -9.21 -20.36
CA ARG A 197 -8.88 -8.65 -19.21
C ARG A 197 -8.96 -7.15 -19.43
N PRO A 198 -10.16 -6.53 -19.47
CA PRO A 198 -10.26 -5.10 -19.63
C PRO A 198 -9.49 -4.43 -18.49
N ASN A 199 -8.48 -3.62 -18.84
CA ASN A 199 -7.66 -2.91 -17.87
C ASN A 199 -8.58 -2.11 -16.94
N LYS A 200 -8.59 -2.46 -15.64
CA LYS A 200 -9.24 -1.64 -14.61
C LYS A 200 -8.65 -0.24 -14.71
N LYS A 201 -9.46 0.74 -15.13
CA LYS A 201 -9.08 2.15 -15.09
C LYS A 201 -8.77 2.51 -13.65
N ALA A 202 -7.49 2.70 -13.33
CA ALA A 202 -7.06 3.19 -12.04
C ALA A 202 -7.64 4.59 -11.82
N LYS A 203 -8.31 4.81 -10.68
CA LYS A 203 -8.73 6.16 -10.29
C LYS A 203 -7.47 7.04 -10.18
N PRO A 204 -7.46 8.24 -10.77
CA PRO A 204 -6.31 9.13 -10.67
C PRO A 204 -6.09 9.50 -9.19
N ARG A 205 -4.85 9.32 -8.73
CA ARG A 205 -4.42 9.87 -7.43
C ARG A 205 -4.30 11.39 -7.60
N PRO A 206 -4.77 12.20 -6.64
CA PRO A 206 -4.83 13.66 -6.82
C PRO A 206 -3.46 14.35 -6.95
N ASN A 207 -2.35 13.68 -6.63
CA ASN A 207 -1.00 14.27 -6.65
C ASN A 207 0.02 13.34 -7.35
N ALA A 208 -0.15 13.08 -8.65
CA ALA A 208 0.89 12.46 -9.48
C ALA A 208 1.51 13.52 -10.43
N PRO A 209 2.84 13.54 -10.64
CA PRO A 209 3.48 14.49 -11.55
C PRO A 209 2.95 14.27 -12.98
N GLU A 210 2.65 15.38 -13.69
CA GLU A 210 2.02 15.37 -15.03
C GLU A 210 2.82 14.64 -16.13
N ALA A 211 4.03 14.19 -15.85
CA ALA A 211 4.92 13.52 -16.79
C ALA A 211 4.47 12.11 -17.22
N SER A 212 3.41 11.55 -16.62
CA SER A 212 2.86 10.23 -16.97
C SER A 212 1.42 10.28 -17.46
N LYS A 213 1.01 11.36 -18.14
CA LYS A 213 -0.15 11.29 -19.05
C LYS A 213 0.36 10.56 -20.28
N ARG A 214 -0.13 9.33 -20.51
CA ARG A 214 0.12 8.58 -21.74
C ARG A 214 -0.20 9.51 -22.91
N LEU A 215 0.80 9.85 -23.71
CA LEU A 215 0.63 10.65 -24.92
C LEU A 215 -0.48 9.99 -25.75
N LEU A 216 -1.46 10.77 -26.14
CA LEU A 216 -2.49 10.25 -27.05
C LEU A 216 -1.78 9.98 -28.39
N VAL A 217 -2.25 9.01 -29.15
CA VAL A 217 -1.65 8.63 -30.45
C VAL A 217 -1.49 9.85 -31.37
N GLU A 218 -2.40 10.81 -31.27
CA GLU A 218 -2.37 12.11 -31.97
C GLU A 218 -1.15 12.97 -31.59
N ASP A 219 -0.72 12.94 -30.32
CA ASP A 219 0.46 13.66 -29.84
C ASP A 219 1.75 13.01 -30.35
N GLU A 220 1.78 11.67 -30.44
CA GLU A 220 2.91 10.92 -31.01
C GLU A 220 3.04 11.16 -32.52
N GLU A 221 1.92 11.21 -33.25
CA GLU A 221 1.89 11.55 -34.68
C GLU A 221 2.37 12.98 -34.94
N ALA A 222 1.99 13.93 -34.08
CA ALA A 222 2.44 15.32 -34.18
C ALA A 222 3.96 15.44 -33.94
N ILE A 223 4.50 14.73 -32.95
CA ILE A 223 5.95 14.69 -32.68
C ILE A 223 6.70 14.04 -33.85
N ALA A 224 6.17 12.95 -34.41
CA ALA A 224 6.76 12.29 -35.57
C ALA A 224 6.79 13.21 -36.81
N LEU A 225 5.71 13.97 -37.06
CA LEU A 225 5.66 14.98 -38.14
C LEU A 225 6.66 16.12 -37.89
N LYS A 226 6.84 16.54 -36.64
CA LYS A 226 7.81 17.57 -36.26
C LYS A 226 9.26 17.12 -36.52
N MET A 227 9.58 15.88 -36.16
CA MET A 227 10.88 15.26 -36.44
C MET A 227 11.13 15.08 -37.93
N LEU A 228 10.11 14.70 -38.71
CA LEU A 228 10.20 14.59 -40.17
C LEU A 228 10.47 15.96 -40.84
N ARG A 229 9.91 17.05 -40.27
CA ARG A 229 10.15 18.42 -40.73
C ARG A 229 11.49 19.00 -40.26
N GLY A 230 12.25 18.26 -39.46
CA GLY A 230 13.55 18.69 -38.95
C GLY A 230 13.47 19.76 -37.87
N GLU A 231 12.30 19.97 -37.27
CA GLU A 231 12.10 20.91 -36.18
C GLU A 231 12.23 20.15 -34.84
N VAL A 232 13.46 19.94 -34.38
CA VAL A 232 13.74 19.47 -33.02
C VAL A 232 14.31 20.62 -32.21
#